data_AF-A0A7R9JA51-F1
#
_entry.id   AF-A0A7R9JA51-F1
#
_cell.length_a   1.000
_cell.length_b   1.000
_cell.length_c   1.000
_cell.angle_alpha   90.00
_cell.angle_beta   90.00
_cell.angle_gamma   90.00
#
_symmetry.space_group_name_H-M   'P 1'
#
loop_
_entity.id
_entity.type
_entity.pdbx_description
1 polymer ?
#
loop_
_entity_poly.entity_id
_entity_poly.type
_entity_poly.pdbx_seq_one_letter_code
_entity_poly.pdbx_strand_id
1 'polypeptide(L)'
;MCGLVIISDWYGKLIKQSYYAAVTYIDDLVGQLTNQLYITGHSNDTIILLIGDHGWSMAEHGEWSKFSNFDVAVNVPFLLSIPGQTEGYSRSNHALVELVDIFPTLVELAELPGGVPPLCPDDSSSVSLCSEGISLVSLIQQEIASMHQENQAKVSRRWKTGVFSQYPRPGVYPTYKPNSDKPRLKDIRIMGYTLRTHRHKYTEWIHFDDNKADWSRVIARELYDHKLDSGEDLNLADRPQFAKLMGRLSQQLRAGWRYSLPKHMYTWENYH
;
A
#
# COMPACT_ATOMS: atom_id res chain seq x y z
N MET A 1 2.98 2.12 -18.91
CA MET A 1 1.91 1.55 -19.78
C MET A 1 0.54 2.02 -19.28
N CYS A 2 0.17 3.26 -19.57
CA CYS A 2 -1.16 3.84 -19.32
C CYS A 2 -1.57 4.65 -20.56
N GLY A 3 -2.86 4.81 -20.82
CA GLY A 3 -3.34 5.64 -21.93
C GLY A 3 -2.99 7.10 -21.68
N LEU A 4 -2.16 7.70 -22.53
CA LEU A 4 -1.85 9.12 -22.45
C LEU A 4 -3.10 9.90 -22.85
N VAL A 5 -3.78 10.53 -21.89
CA VAL A 5 -4.90 11.42 -22.21
C VAL A 5 -4.32 12.82 -22.38
N ILE A 6 -4.38 13.34 -23.60
CA ILE A 6 -4.02 14.74 -23.86
C ILE A 6 -5.14 15.61 -23.32
N ILE A 7 -4.99 16.03 -22.07
CA ILE A 7 -5.83 17.03 -21.42
C ILE A 7 -5.13 18.38 -21.55
N SER A 8 -5.84 19.42 -21.99
CA SER A 8 -5.27 20.76 -22.04
C SER A 8 -4.90 21.26 -20.64
N ASP A 9 -3.82 22.03 -20.51
CA ASP A 9 -3.34 22.53 -19.22
C ASP A 9 -4.41 23.24 -18.40
N TRP A 10 -5.27 24.04 -19.05
CA TRP A 10 -6.33 24.76 -18.37
C TRP A 10 -7.40 23.81 -17.82
N TYR A 11 -7.74 22.74 -18.55
CA TYR A 11 -8.74 21.77 -18.10
C TYR A 11 -8.15 20.86 -17.03
N GLY A 12 -6.87 20.49 -17.13
CA GLY A 12 -6.15 19.77 -16.09
C GLY A 12 -6.14 20.55 -14.77
N LYS A 13 -5.91 21.87 -14.82
CA LYS A 13 -6.01 22.75 -13.63
C LYS A 13 -7.43 22.75 -13.05
N LEU A 14 -8.46 22.76 -13.89
CA LEU A 14 -9.85 22.70 -13.43
C LEU A 14 -10.15 21.36 -12.74
N ILE A 15 -9.70 20.23 -13.29
CA ILE A 15 -9.85 18.91 -12.64
C ILE A 15 -9.17 18.91 -11.26
N LYS A 16 -7.94 19.41 -11.15
CA LYS A 16 -7.23 19.52 -9.87
C LYS A 16 -7.98 20.40 -8.87
N GLN A 17 -8.47 21.55 -9.32
CA GLN A 17 -9.28 22.44 -8.49
C GLN A 17 -10.53 21.73 -7.96
N SER A 18 -11.27 21.04 -8.81
CA SER A 18 -12.46 20.29 -8.42
C SER A 18 -12.13 19.11 -7.49
N TYR A 19 -10.99 18.43 -7.70
CA TYR A 19 -10.52 17.39 -6.81
C TYR A 19 -10.23 17.94 -5.40
N TYR A 20 -9.49 19.04 -5.30
CA TYR A 20 -9.22 19.68 -3.99
C TYR A 20 -10.49 20.20 -3.31
N ALA A 21 -11.44 20.75 -4.07
CA ALA A 21 -12.74 21.13 -3.53
C ALA A 21 -13.51 19.92 -2.96
N ALA A 22 -13.47 18.77 -3.66
CA ALA A 22 -14.08 17.53 -3.17
C ALA A 22 -13.40 17.01 -1.90
N VAL A 23 -12.07 17.08 -1.81
CA VAL A 23 -11.32 16.71 -0.59
C VAL A 23 -11.74 17.60 0.59
N THR A 24 -11.79 18.93 0.41
CA THR A 24 -12.25 19.86 1.45
C THR A 24 -13.70 19.60 1.86
N TYR A 25 -14.56 19.23 0.92
CA TYR A 25 -15.94 18.86 1.24
C TYR A 25 -16.02 17.59 2.10
N ILE A 26 -15.25 16.55 1.77
CA ILE A 26 -15.17 15.33 2.58
C ILE A 26 -14.58 15.60 3.97
N ASP A 27 -13.57 16.47 4.07
CA ASP A 27 -12.98 16.89 5.34
C ASP A 27 -14.03 17.50 6.30
N ASP A 28 -14.88 18.39 5.78
CA ASP A 28 -15.99 18.96 6.57
C ASP A 28 -16.98 17.87 7.04
N LEU A 29 -17.34 16.92 6.17
CA LEU A 29 -18.23 15.80 6.54
C LEU A 29 -17.60 14.88 7.61
N VAL A 30 -16.29 14.63 7.54
CA VAL A 30 -15.56 13.87 8.57
C VAL A 30 -15.56 14.66 9.90
N GLY A 31 -15.36 15.98 9.84
CA GLY A 31 -15.48 16.85 11.00
C GLY A 31 -16.87 16.80 11.64
N GLN A 32 -17.93 16.84 10.84
CA GLN A 32 -19.30 16.71 11.33
C GLN A 32 -19.54 15.34 11.99
N LEU A 33 -19.09 14.24 11.37
CA LEU A 33 -19.24 12.89 11.91
C LEU A 33 -18.51 12.72 13.25
N THR A 34 -17.24 13.14 13.31
CA THR A 34 -16.42 13.03 14.52
C THR A 34 -16.94 13.94 15.64
N ASN A 35 -17.48 15.11 15.32
CA ASN A 35 -18.14 15.99 16.28
C ASN A 35 -19.43 15.35 16.85
N GLN A 36 -20.19 14.58 16.06
CA GLN A 36 -21.34 13.84 16.59
C GLN A 36 -20.91 12.77 17.59
N LEU A 37 -19.81 12.05 17.34
CA LEU A 37 -19.25 11.11 18.32
C LEU A 37 -18.88 11.82 19.64
N TYR A 38 -18.32 13.03 19.54
CA TYR A 38 -17.98 13.84 20.72
C TYR A 38 -19.22 14.27 21.51
N ILE A 39 -20.22 14.87 20.85
CA ILE A 39 -21.43 15.38 21.52
C ILE A 39 -22.25 14.25 22.14
N THR A 40 -22.24 13.06 21.54
CA THR A 40 -22.94 11.87 22.06
C THR A 40 -22.17 11.11 23.13
N GLY A 41 -20.93 11.51 23.43
CA GLY A 41 -20.10 10.88 24.46
C GLY A 41 -19.37 9.61 24.02
N HIS A 42 -19.37 9.29 22.71
CA HIS A 42 -18.74 8.11 22.11
C HIS A 42 -17.32 8.34 21.58
N SER A 43 -16.70 9.50 21.85
CA SER A 43 -15.31 9.71 21.43
C SER A 43 -14.31 8.81 22.17
N ASN A 44 -14.60 8.44 23.41
CA ASN A 44 -13.65 7.71 24.26
C ASN A 44 -13.81 6.18 24.18
N ASP A 45 -14.75 5.66 23.39
CA ASP A 45 -15.02 4.23 23.19
C ASP A 45 -14.99 3.82 21.71
N THR A 46 -14.63 4.73 20.80
CA THR A 46 -14.66 4.51 19.35
C THR A 46 -13.27 4.60 18.73
N ILE A 47 -12.82 3.51 18.09
CA ILE A 47 -11.66 3.51 17.20
C ILE A 47 -12.06 4.14 15.86
N ILE A 48 -11.26 5.07 15.36
CA ILE A 48 -11.51 5.73 14.07
C ILE A 48 -10.32 5.46 13.14
N LEU A 49 -10.57 4.79 12.01
CA LEU A 49 -9.59 4.57 10.95
C LEU A 49 -10.07 5.29 9.67
N LEU A 50 -9.34 6.33 9.25
CA LEU A 50 -9.56 7.03 7.99
C LEU A 50 -8.55 6.57 6.94
N ILE A 51 -9.07 6.07 5.81
CA ILE A 51 -8.30 5.49 4.71
C ILE A 51 -8.79 5.95 3.34
N GLY A 52 -7.97 5.73 2.32
CA GLY A 52 -8.39 5.64 0.92
C GLY A 52 -8.22 4.21 0.40
N ASP A 53 -9.02 3.79 -0.58
CA ASP A 53 -8.88 2.48 -1.22
C ASP A 53 -7.71 2.44 -2.21
N HIS A 54 -7.48 3.56 -2.91
CA HIS A 54 -6.34 3.79 -3.78
C HIS A 54 -6.06 5.30 -3.93
N GLY A 55 -4.91 5.65 -4.49
CA GLY A 55 -4.57 7.02 -4.85
C GLY A 55 -5.27 7.50 -6.11
N TRP A 56 -4.85 8.66 -6.63
CA TRP A 56 -5.37 9.21 -7.89
C TRP A 56 -4.33 10.11 -8.54
N SER A 57 -3.83 9.71 -9.71
CA SER A 57 -2.94 10.57 -10.49
C SER A 57 -3.68 11.78 -11.05
N MET A 58 -3.02 12.91 -10.94
CA MET A 58 -3.44 14.23 -11.39
C MET A 58 -2.40 14.79 -12.37
N ALA A 59 -2.14 14.08 -13.48
CA ALA A 59 -1.17 14.42 -14.54
C ALA A 59 0.29 14.08 -14.26
N GLU A 60 0.65 13.50 -13.10
CA GLU A 60 2.00 12.94 -12.93
C GLU A 60 2.25 11.90 -14.02
N HIS A 61 3.41 11.98 -14.67
CA HIS A 61 3.78 11.12 -15.81
C HIS A 61 2.82 11.18 -17.02
N GLY A 62 1.98 12.22 -17.10
CA GLY A 62 0.92 12.32 -18.11
C GLY A 62 -0.24 11.34 -17.87
N GLU A 63 -0.32 10.73 -16.67
CA GLU A 63 -1.38 9.81 -16.27
C GLU A 63 -2.50 10.56 -15.51
N TRP A 64 -3.70 10.00 -15.56
CA TRP A 64 -4.83 10.44 -14.76
C TRP A 64 -5.54 9.21 -14.20
N SER A 65 -6.16 9.34 -13.03
CA SER A 65 -6.80 8.22 -12.33
C SER A 65 -5.79 7.25 -11.70
N LYS A 66 -6.20 6.01 -11.40
CA LYS A 66 -5.51 5.11 -10.44
C LYS A 66 -5.01 3.80 -11.04
N PHE A 67 -5.19 3.61 -12.34
CA PHE A 67 -4.96 2.31 -12.98
C PHE A 67 -3.47 2.09 -13.23
N SER A 68 -2.64 2.19 -12.20
CA SER A 68 -1.18 2.27 -12.29
C SER A 68 -0.54 1.77 -11.00
N ASN A 69 0.74 1.42 -11.07
CA ASN A 69 1.54 1.07 -9.90
C ASN A 69 2.38 2.27 -9.38
N PHE A 70 2.27 3.46 -9.98
CA PHE A 70 2.90 4.70 -9.47
C PHE A 70 2.48 4.99 -8.01
N ASP A 71 3.39 5.54 -7.19
CA ASP A 71 3.12 5.84 -5.78
C ASP A 71 1.87 6.74 -5.66
N VAL A 72 1.65 7.68 -6.58
CA VAL A 72 0.45 8.54 -6.63
C VAL A 72 -0.88 7.77 -6.80
N ALA A 73 -0.84 6.54 -7.32
CA ALA A 73 -2.01 5.69 -7.54
C ALA A 73 -2.23 4.65 -6.42
N VAL A 74 -1.19 4.31 -5.65
CA VAL A 74 -1.25 3.24 -4.64
C VAL A 74 -1.01 3.71 -3.21
N ASN A 75 -0.42 4.88 -3.01
CA ASN A 75 -0.20 5.48 -1.70
C ASN A 75 -1.48 6.19 -1.23
N VAL A 76 -1.98 5.80 -0.06
CA VAL A 76 -3.28 6.22 0.47
C VAL A 76 -3.12 6.80 1.87
N PRO A 77 -4.03 7.71 2.31
CA PRO A 77 -4.05 8.12 3.70
C PRO A 77 -4.31 6.91 4.60
N PHE A 78 -3.68 6.90 5.77
CA PHE A 78 -3.91 5.92 6.83
C PHE A 78 -3.77 6.65 8.17
N LEU A 79 -4.90 7.05 8.75
CA LEU A 79 -4.96 7.81 10.00
C LEU A 79 -5.79 7.00 11.00
N LEU A 80 -5.18 6.67 12.12
CA LEU A 80 -5.79 5.80 13.14
C LEU A 80 -5.83 6.54 14.48
N SER A 81 -7.04 6.69 15.02
CA SER A 81 -7.30 7.20 16.36
C SER A 81 -7.79 6.07 17.25
N ILE A 82 -7.09 5.84 18.36
CA ILE A 82 -7.39 4.82 19.36
C ILE A 82 -7.59 5.55 20.70
N PRO A 83 -8.80 5.50 21.28
CA PRO A 83 -9.08 6.11 22.57
C PRO A 83 -8.09 5.68 23.65
N GLY A 84 -7.61 6.63 24.45
CA GLY A 84 -6.63 6.40 25.51
C GLY A 84 -5.20 6.03 25.06
N GLN A 85 -4.93 5.88 23.75
CA GLN A 85 -3.61 5.53 23.22
C GLN A 85 -3.02 6.59 22.29
N THR A 86 -3.84 7.25 21.46
CA THR A 86 -3.36 8.22 20.46
C THR A 86 -3.76 9.68 20.75
N GLU A 87 -4.45 9.94 21.86
CA GLU A 87 -4.93 11.28 22.22
C GLU A 87 -3.79 12.26 22.50
N GLY A 88 -3.89 13.49 21.97
CA GLY A 88 -2.89 14.53 22.20
C GLY A 88 -1.58 14.35 21.42
N TYR A 89 -1.51 13.37 20.52
CA TYR A 89 -0.32 13.07 19.73
C TYR A 89 -0.61 13.15 18.23
N SER A 90 0.14 13.99 17.52
CA SER A 90 0.26 13.91 16.05
C SER A 90 1.66 13.39 15.73
N ARG A 91 1.75 12.10 15.44
CA ARG A 91 3.00 11.43 15.04
C ARG A 91 2.78 10.76 13.70
N SER A 92 3.65 11.09 12.75
CA SER A 92 3.81 10.34 11.52
C SER A 92 4.83 9.23 11.73
N ASN A 93 4.54 8.06 11.19
CA ASN A 93 5.47 6.93 11.14
C ASN A 93 5.68 6.58 9.66
N HIS A 94 6.93 6.30 9.28
CA HIS A 94 7.32 5.92 7.92
C HIS A 94 7.44 4.41 7.72
N ALA A 95 6.95 3.62 8.67
CA ALA A 95 6.83 2.17 8.56
C ALA A 95 5.98 1.80 7.35
N LEU A 96 6.40 0.75 6.66
CA LEU A 96 5.66 0.25 5.49
C LEU A 96 4.48 -0.59 5.98
N VAL A 97 3.26 -0.21 5.58
CA VAL A 97 2.01 -0.89 5.93
C VAL A 97 1.17 -1.09 4.67
N GLU A 98 0.24 -2.04 4.70
CA GLU A 98 -0.65 -2.37 3.57
C GLU A 98 -2.11 -2.35 4.02
N LEU A 99 -3.03 -2.12 3.08
CA LEU A 99 -4.47 -2.17 3.41
C LEU A 99 -4.92 -3.56 3.90
N VAL A 100 -4.21 -4.63 3.52
CA VAL A 100 -4.48 -5.99 4.04
C VAL A 100 -4.18 -6.13 5.54
N ASP A 101 -3.40 -5.22 6.13
CA ASP A 101 -3.12 -5.19 7.58
C ASP A 101 -4.31 -4.67 8.39
N ILE A 102 -5.31 -4.04 7.76
CA ILE A 102 -6.45 -3.43 8.45
C ILE A 102 -7.26 -4.48 9.20
N PHE A 103 -7.59 -5.59 8.55
CA PHE A 103 -8.43 -6.62 9.14
C PHE A 103 -7.86 -7.17 10.47
N PRO A 104 -6.64 -7.72 10.53
CA PRO A 104 -6.09 -8.21 11.79
C PRO A 104 -5.87 -7.09 12.82
N THR A 105 -5.59 -5.86 12.38
CA THR A 105 -5.40 -4.71 13.29
C THR A 105 -6.68 -4.32 14.00
N LEU A 106 -7.80 -4.20 13.28
CA LEU A 106 -9.08 -3.85 13.88
C LEU A 106 -9.61 -4.97 14.78
N VAL A 107 -9.38 -6.23 14.42
CA VAL A 107 -9.72 -7.38 15.27
C VAL A 107 -8.96 -7.32 16.61
N GLU A 108 -7.66 -7.02 16.58
CA GLU A 108 -6.86 -6.89 17.81
C GLU A 108 -7.27 -5.69 18.65
N LEU A 109 -7.43 -4.52 18.04
CA LEU A 109 -7.79 -3.28 18.75
C LEU A 109 -9.19 -3.31 19.35
N ALA A 110 -10.15 -3.97 18.69
CA ALA A 110 -11.51 -4.13 19.18
C ALA A 110 -11.68 -5.33 20.13
N GLU A 111 -10.59 -6.06 20.42
CA GLU A 111 -10.58 -7.21 21.34
C GLU A 111 -11.66 -8.25 21.00
N LEU A 112 -11.88 -8.52 19.71
CA LEU A 112 -12.98 -9.39 19.30
C LEU A 112 -12.78 -10.83 19.79
N PRO A 113 -13.87 -11.55 20.14
CA PRO A 113 -13.79 -12.94 20.53
C PRO A 113 -13.11 -13.79 19.45
N GLY A 114 -12.17 -14.64 19.86
CA GLY A 114 -11.34 -15.45 18.95
C GLY A 114 -9.98 -14.83 18.62
N GLY A 115 -9.77 -13.55 18.96
CA GLY A 115 -8.48 -12.88 18.81
C GLY A 115 -8.07 -12.67 17.35
N VAL A 116 -6.80 -12.31 17.17
CA VAL A 116 -6.22 -12.00 15.85
C VAL A 116 -6.26 -13.25 14.95
N PRO A 117 -6.78 -13.16 13.71
CA PRO A 117 -6.79 -14.30 12.80
C PRO A 117 -5.36 -14.81 12.54
N PRO A 118 -5.16 -16.13 12.41
CA PRO A 118 -3.86 -16.67 12.09
C PRO A 118 -3.42 -16.25 10.69
N LEU A 119 -2.11 -16.28 10.44
CA LEU A 119 -1.58 -16.08 9.09
C LEU A 119 -2.14 -17.15 8.14
N CYS A 120 -2.56 -16.73 6.96
CA CYS A 120 -3.01 -17.68 5.94
C CYS A 120 -1.90 -18.67 5.57
N PRO A 121 -2.23 -19.95 5.28
CA PRO A 121 -1.30 -20.87 4.62
C PRO A 121 -1.03 -20.42 3.17
N ASP A 122 -0.12 -21.10 2.48
CA ASP A 122 0.22 -20.75 1.08
C ASP A 122 -0.97 -20.90 0.12
N ASP A 123 -1.85 -21.87 0.36
CA ASP A 123 -3.15 -21.98 -0.30
C ASP A 123 -4.27 -21.83 0.74
N SER A 124 -4.90 -20.65 0.74
CA SER A 124 -6.01 -20.30 1.62
C SER A 124 -7.38 -20.35 0.94
N SER A 125 -7.48 -20.90 -0.28
CA SER A 125 -8.73 -20.91 -1.07
C SER A 125 -9.89 -21.64 -0.40
N SER A 126 -9.59 -22.57 0.52
CA SER A 126 -10.57 -23.33 1.32
C SER A 126 -10.61 -22.93 2.79
N VAL A 127 -9.81 -21.93 3.20
CA VAL A 127 -9.72 -21.47 4.59
C VAL A 127 -10.73 -20.36 4.82
N SER A 128 -11.61 -20.52 5.82
CA SER A 128 -12.69 -19.57 6.09
C SER A 128 -12.25 -18.32 6.84
N LEU A 129 -11.20 -18.41 7.68
CA LEU A 129 -10.72 -17.30 8.49
C LEU A 129 -9.19 -17.38 8.65
N CYS A 130 -8.50 -16.45 8.00
CA CYS A 130 -7.08 -16.17 8.17
C CYS A 130 -6.79 -14.74 7.66
N SER A 131 -5.58 -14.24 7.86
CA SER A 131 -5.13 -12.96 7.30
C SER A 131 -3.79 -13.11 6.58
N GLU A 132 -3.65 -12.46 5.42
CA GLU A 132 -2.33 -12.26 4.77
C GLU A 132 -1.64 -10.97 5.23
N GLY A 133 -2.38 -10.05 5.85
CA GLY A 133 -1.81 -8.92 6.59
C GLY A 133 -1.44 -9.29 8.02
N ILE A 134 -0.69 -8.41 8.67
CA ILE A 134 -0.34 -8.50 10.10
C ILE A 134 -0.91 -7.32 10.86
N SER A 135 -1.24 -7.54 12.14
CA SER A 135 -1.73 -6.45 12.98
C SER A 135 -0.66 -5.38 13.22
N LEU A 136 -1.07 -4.12 13.15
CA LEU A 136 -0.25 -2.95 13.40
C LEU A 136 -0.10 -2.63 14.90
N VAL A 137 -0.80 -3.32 15.81
CA VAL A 137 -0.78 -3.01 17.26
C VAL A 137 0.63 -3.02 17.84
N SER A 138 1.45 -4.00 17.48
CA SER A 138 2.85 -4.05 17.94
C SER A 138 3.68 -2.86 17.44
N LEU A 139 3.40 -2.34 16.24
CA LEU A 139 4.03 -1.13 15.71
C LEU A 139 3.56 0.11 16.46
N ILE A 140 2.26 0.20 16.75
CA ILE A 140 1.64 1.30 17.49
C ILE A 140 2.20 1.37 18.92
N GLN A 141 2.25 0.23 19.61
CA GLN A 141 2.83 0.13 20.95
C GLN A 141 4.32 0.48 20.97
N GLN A 142 5.09 0.05 19.97
CA GLN A 142 6.51 0.46 19.83
C GLN A 142 6.64 1.97 19.65
N GLU A 143 5.75 2.59 18.87
CA GLU A 143 5.74 4.04 18.70
C GLU A 143 5.43 4.74 20.03
N ILE A 144 4.36 4.35 20.72
CA ILE A 144 3.94 4.89 22.03
C ILE A 144 5.05 4.71 23.08
N ALA A 145 5.63 3.51 23.19
CA ALA A 145 6.71 3.24 24.14
C ALA A 145 7.95 4.11 23.87
N SER A 146 8.29 4.36 22.60
CA SER A 146 9.37 5.26 22.24
C SER A 146 9.11 6.72 22.61
N MET A 147 7.84 7.10 22.87
CA MET A 147 7.48 8.44 23.36
C MET A 147 7.84 8.63 24.85
N HIS A 148 7.75 7.58 25.66
CA HIS A 148 7.99 7.65 27.10
C HIS A 148 9.46 7.52 27.50
N GLN A 149 10.36 7.18 26.57
CA GLN A 149 11.80 7.06 26.80
C GLN A 149 12.56 8.14 26.02
N GLU A 150 12.75 9.32 26.64
CA GLU A 150 13.37 10.51 26.03
C GLU A 150 14.84 10.34 25.57
N ASN A 151 15.55 9.24 25.88
CA ASN A 151 17.01 9.24 25.74
C ASN A 151 17.70 7.88 25.56
N GLN A 152 17.24 7.01 24.65
CA GLN A 152 18.09 5.88 24.23
C GLN A 152 17.90 5.44 22.77
N ALA A 153 19.01 4.97 22.20
CA ALA A 153 19.29 4.67 20.80
C ALA A 153 18.09 4.18 19.98
N LYS A 154 18.00 4.67 18.72
CA LYS A 154 17.15 4.17 17.63
C LYS A 154 16.89 2.67 17.81
N VAL A 155 15.77 2.32 18.47
CA VAL A 155 15.34 0.93 18.56
C VAL A 155 15.21 0.49 17.12
N SER A 156 15.97 -0.53 16.72
CA SER A 156 15.86 -1.10 15.40
C SER A 156 14.45 -1.65 15.28
N ARG A 157 13.55 -0.85 14.70
CA ARG A 157 12.14 -1.21 14.51
C ARG A 157 12.12 -2.41 13.57
N ARG A 158 11.87 -3.59 14.15
CA ARG A 158 11.68 -4.82 13.38
C ARG A 158 10.28 -4.74 12.80
N TRP A 159 10.19 -4.26 11.57
CA TRP A 159 8.94 -4.13 10.83
C TRP A 159 9.07 -4.76 9.44
N LYS A 160 8.01 -4.63 8.63
CA LYS A 160 8.03 -5.03 7.22
C LYS A 160 9.18 -4.35 6.48
N THR A 161 9.89 -5.11 5.65
CA THR A 161 10.99 -4.60 4.82
C THR A 161 10.55 -4.20 3.41
N GLY A 162 9.32 -4.53 3.04
CA GLY A 162 8.70 -4.21 1.77
C GLY A 162 7.18 -4.41 1.81
N VAL A 163 6.47 -3.64 0.98
CA VAL A 163 5.02 -3.73 0.76
C VAL A 163 4.72 -3.82 -0.73
N PHE A 164 3.56 -4.34 -1.08
CA PHE A 164 3.29 -4.85 -2.41
C PHE A 164 2.05 -4.20 -3.02
N SER A 165 2.11 -3.99 -4.33
CA SER A 165 0.96 -3.62 -5.15
C SER A 165 1.03 -4.37 -6.47
N GLN A 166 -0.10 -4.45 -7.17
CA GLN A 166 -0.15 -5.08 -8.48
C GLN A 166 -1.22 -4.48 -9.37
N TYR A 167 -0.98 -4.53 -10.69
CA TYR A 167 -1.97 -4.08 -11.67
C TYR A 167 -1.95 -4.91 -12.97
N PRO A 168 -3.11 -5.36 -13.47
CA PRO A 168 -3.18 -6.14 -14.70
C PRO A 168 -3.20 -5.28 -15.96
N ARG A 169 -2.69 -5.82 -17.07
CA ARG A 169 -2.84 -5.24 -18.42
C ARG A 169 -3.23 -6.31 -19.44
N PRO A 170 -4.00 -5.93 -20.48
CA PRO A 170 -4.36 -6.85 -21.55
C PRO A 170 -3.28 -6.96 -22.65
N GLY A 171 -2.29 -6.06 -22.63
CA GLY A 171 -1.21 -6.01 -23.61
C GLY A 171 -0.22 -4.90 -23.30
N VAL A 172 0.84 -4.81 -24.11
CA VAL A 172 1.97 -3.87 -23.93
C VAL A 172 1.58 -2.43 -24.29
N TYR A 173 0.71 -2.27 -25.28
CA TYR A 173 0.24 -0.96 -25.72
C TYR A 173 -1.10 -0.60 -25.06
N PRO A 174 -1.30 0.66 -24.64
CA PRO A 174 -2.59 1.12 -24.15
C PRO A 174 -3.68 0.98 -25.22
N THR A 175 -4.82 0.38 -24.86
CA THR A 175 -5.96 0.15 -25.74
C THR A 175 -7.28 0.43 -25.01
N TYR A 176 -8.27 0.92 -25.77
CA TYR A 176 -9.64 1.04 -25.27
C TYR A 176 -10.37 -0.32 -25.26
N LYS A 177 -10.09 -1.16 -26.27
CA LYS A 177 -10.60 -2.54 -26.39
C LYS A 177 -9.47 -3.46 -26.88
N PRO A 178 -9.06 -4.47 -26.09
CA PRO A 178 -9.41 -4.68 -24.68
C PRO A 178 -9.03 -3.48 -23.81
N ASN A 179 -9.74 -3.26 -22.70
CA ASN A 179 -9.55 -2.06 -21.88
C ASN A 179 -8.26 -2.18 -21.04
N SER A 180 -7.28 -1.29 -21.25
CA SER A 180 -6.02 -1.29 -20.48
C SER A 180 -6.17 -0.77 -19.06
N ASP A 181 -7.13 0.12 -18.82
CA ASP A 181 -7.41 0.66 -17.50
C ASP A 181 -8.11 -0.38 -16.64
N LYS A 182 -9.10 -1.10 -17.18
CA LYS A 182 -9.87 -2.12 -16.46
C LYS A 182 -10.05 -3.38 -17.31
N PRO A 183 -8.98 -4.18 -17.51
CA PRO A 183 -9.10 -5.41 -18.28
C PRO A 183 -10.03 -6.40 -17.58
N ARG A 184 -10.89 -7.07 -18.35
CA ARG A 184 -11.65 -8.22 -17.81
C ARG A 184 -10.69 -9.38 -17.62
N LEU A 185 -10.99 -10.28 -16.68
CA LEU A 185 -10.14 -11.44 -16.37
C LEU A 185 -9.64 -12.19 -17.62
N LYS A 186 -10.56 -12.52 -18.55
CA LYS A 186 -10.25 -13.22 -19.81
C LYS A 186 -9.32 -12.47 -20.77
N ASP A 187 -9.26 -11.14 -20.63
CA ASP A 187 -8.48 -10.25 -21.48
C ASP A 187 -7.10 -9.93 -20.85
N ILE A 188 -6.84 -10.30 -19.59
CA ILE A 188 -5.54 -10.07 -18.93
C ILE A 188 -4.47 -10.96 -19.57
N ARG A 189 -3.33 -10.36 -19.93
CA ARG A 189 -2.16 -11.04 -20.51
C ARG A 189 -0.86 -10.73 -19.78
N ILE A 190 -0.88 -9.69 -18.95
CA ILE A 190 0.27 -9.17 -18.22
C ILE A 190 -0.18 -8.81 -16.81
N MET A 191 0.65 -9.11 -15.82
CA MET A 191 0.50 -8.60 -14.45
C MET A 191 1.77 -7.85 -14.06
N GLY A 192 1.62 -6.60 -13.60
CA GLY A 192 2.71 -5.83 -13.02
C GLY A 192 2.71 -6.03 -11.51
N TYR A 193 3.71 -6.73 -10.99
CA TYR A 193 3.92 -6.89 -9.55
C TYR A 193 4.96 -5.90 -9.06
N THR A 194 4.66 -5.18 -7.99
CA THR A 194 5.48 -4.09 -7.47
C THR A 194 5.87 -4.33 -6.02
N LEU A 195 7.14 -4.09 -5.71
CA LEU A 195 7.71 -4.05 -4.36
C LEU A 195 8.11 -2.61 -4.03
N ARG A 196 7.55 -2.06 -2.95
CA ARG A 196 7.95 -0.79 -2.35
C ARG A 196 8.71 -1.06 -1.06
N THR A 197 9.98 -0.68 -1.05
CA THR A 197 10.83 -0.63 0.17
C THR A 197 10.86 0.80 0.69
N HIS A 198 11.52 1.11 1.81
CA HIS A 198 11.63 2.51 2.28
C HIS A 198 12.25 3.48 1.25
N ARG A 199 13.14 2.99 0.38
CA ARG A 199 13.88 3.83 -0.57
C ARG A 199 13.52 3.58 -2.03
N HIS A 200 13.24 2.34 -2.40
CA HIS A 200 13.08 1.97 -3.81
C HIS A 200 11.69 1.45 -4.07
N LYS A 201 11.21 1.68 -5.30
CA LYS A 201 10.09 0.95 -5.88
C LYS A 201 10.57 0.17 -7.09
N TYR A 202 10.20 -1.11 -7.14
CA TYR A 202 10.62 -2.04 -8.18
C TYR A 202 9.42 -2.81 -8.71
N THR A 203 9.19 -2.77 -10.03
CA THR A 203 8.08 -3.44 -10.69
C THR A 203 8.60 -4.43 -11.74
N GLU A 204 8.03 -5.63 -11.78
CA GLU A 204 8.16 -6.57 -12.90
C GLU A 204 6.81 -6.74 -13.59
N TRP A 205 6.74 -6.37 -14.87
CA TRP A 205 5.61 -6.68 -15.73
C TRP A 205 5.87 -8.03 -16.37
N ILE A 206 5.09 -9.04 -15.99
CA ILE A 206 5.30 -10.43 -16.41
C ILE A 206 4.10 -10.97 -17.18
N HIS A 207 4.34 -11.95 -18.03
CA HIS A 207 3.28 -12.66 -18.72
C HIS A 207 2.33 -13.32 -17.70
N PHE A 208 1.03 -13.22 -17.97
CA PHE A 208 -0.02 -13.73 -17.11
C PHE A 208 -1.08 -14.43 -17.96
N ASP A 209 -1.31 -15.71 -17.71
CA ASP A 209 -2.30 -16.52 -18.44
C ASP A 209 -2.86 -17.61 -17.52
N ASP A 210 -4.10 -18.03 -17.76
CA ASP A 210 -4.80 -19.04 -16.94
C ASP A 210 -4.72 -18.75 -15.42
N ASN A 211 -4.88 -17.48 -15.05
CA ASN A 211 -4.76 -16.97 -13.68
C ASN A 211 -3.40 -17.24 -13.01
N LYS A 212 -2.33 -17.41 -13.80
CA LYS A 212 -0.98 -17.72 -13.32
C LYS A 212 0.06 -16.77 -13.90
N ALA A 213 0.95 -16.35 -13.01
CA ALA A 213 2.14 -15.56 -13.33
C ALA A 213 3.25 -16.45 -13.90
N ASP A 214 3.78 -16.10 -15.08
CA ASP A 214 4.97 -16.72 -15.65
C ASP A 214 6.20 -15.83 -15.43
N TRP A 215 6.89 -16.06 -14.31
CA TRP A 215 8.09 -15.33 -13.89
C TRP A 215 9.32 -15.52 -14.81
N SER A 216 9.27 -16.47 -15.75
CA SER A 216 10.32 -16.65 -16.75
C SER A 216 10.20 -15.66 -17.90
N ARG A 217 8.99 -15.11 -18.13
CA ARG A 217 8.66 -14.19 -19.22
C ARG A 217 8.40 -12.79 -18.70
N VAL A 218 9.49 -12.10 -18.35
CA VAL A 218 9.48 -10.67 -17.97
C VAL A 218 9.40 -9.80 -19.23
N ILE A 219 8.41 -8.93 -19.29
CA ILE A 219 8.12 -8.03 -20.42
C ILE A 219 8.82 -6.68 -20.22
N ALA A 220 8.72 -6.12 -19.02
CA ALA A 220 9.34 -4.85 -18.67
C ALA A 220 9.70 -4.80 -17.18
N ARG A 221 10.63 -3.92 -16.83
CA ARG A 221 11.01 -3.63 -15.45
C ARG A 221 11.03 -2.13 -15.19
N GLU A 222 10.67 -1.76 -13.97
CA GLU A 222 10.76 -0.38 -13.50
C GLU A 222 11.54 -0.37 -12.19
N LEU A 223 12.45 0.58 -12.03
CA LEU A 223 13.18 0.83 -10.79
C LEU A 223 13.24 2.33 -10.53
N TYR A 224 12.69 2.76 -9.39
CA TYR A 224 12.73 4.13 -8.93
C TYR A 224 13.43 4.21 -7.57
N ASP A 225 14.31 5.20 -7.39
CA ASP A 225 14.99 5.50 -6.12
C ASP A 225 14.45 6.81 -5.56
N HIS A 226 13.58 6.72 -4.56
CA HIS A 226 12.86 7.86 -3.97
C HIS A 226 13.78 8.85 -3.23
N LYS A 227 15.04 8.47 -2.97
CA LYS A 227 16.03 9.42 -2.46
C LYS A 227 16.58 10.34 -3.56
N LEU A 228 16.63 9.83 -4.80
CA LEU A 228 17.15 10.56 -5.96
C LEU A 228 16.02 11.25 -6.73
N ASP A 229 14.88 10.59 -6.81
CA ASP A 229 13.72 10.96 -7.59
C ASP A 229 12.47 10.48 -6.86
N SER A 230 11.93 11.35 -6.01
CA SER A 230 10.67 11.10 -5.31
C SER A 230 9.45 11.20 -6.22
N GLY A 231 9.62 11.75 -7.43
CA GLY A 231 8.55 11.87 -8.42
C GLY A 231 8.31 10.56 -9.16
N GLU A 232 9.32 9.69 -9.26
CA GLU A 232 9.32 8.48 -10.09
C GLU A 232 9.34 8.78 -11.62
N ASP A 233 9.96 9.90 -12.01
CA ASP A 233 10.12 10.31 -13.40
C ASP A 233 11.29 9.62 -14.12
N LEU A 234 12.21 9.00 -13.38
CA LEU A 234 13.43 8.40 -13.91
C LEU A 234 13.48 6.88 -13.64
N ASN A 235 13.10 6.09 -14.64
CA ASN A 235 13.29 4.64 -14.59
C ASN A 235 14.78 4.29 -14.69
N LEU A 236 15.31 3.61 -13.67
CA LEU A 236 16.70 3.19 -13.54
C LEU A 236 16.94 1.73 -13.98
N ALA A 237 15.92 1.00 -14.43
CA ALA A 237 16.01 -0.44 -14.69
C ALA A 237 17.01 -0.83 -15.77
N ASP A 238 17.21 0.00 -16.80
CA ASP A 238 18.12 -0.28 -17.92
C ASP A 238 19.57 0.16 -17.66
N ARG A 239 19.86 0.67 -16.46
CA ARG A 239 21.18 1.23 -16.12
C ARG A 239 22.07 0.15 -15.47
N PRO A 240 23.19 -0.25 -16.10
CA PRO A 240 24.01 -1.38 -15.64
C PRO A 240 24.48 -1.31 -14.18
N GLN A 241 24.73 -0.10 -13.66
CA GLN A 241 25.18 0.10 -12.28
C GLN A 241 24.14 -0.36 -11.23
N PHE A 242 22.86 -0.50 -11.59
CA PHE A 242 21.81 -0.97 -10.70
C PHE A 242 21.51 -2.47 -10.82
N ALA A 243 22.19 -3.21 -11.70
CA ALA A 243 21.91 -4.63 -11.95
C ALA A 243 21.97 -5.49 -10.66
N LYS A 244 22.95 -5.25 -9.78
CA LYS A 244 23.04 -5.95 -8.49
C LYS A 244 21.87 -5.63 -7.56
N LEU A 245 21.45 -4.36 -7.52
CA LEU A 245 20.30 -3.93 -6.72
C LEU A 245 19.01 -4.58 -7.23
N MET A 246 18.78 -4.53 -8.54
CA MET A 246 17.64 -5.17 -9.19
C MET A 246 17.58 -6.67 -8.92
N GLY A 247 18.72 -7.38 -8.99
CA GLY A 247 18.77 -8.80 -8.65
C GLY A 247 18.26 -9.10 -7.24
N ARG A 248 18.62 -8.27 -6.25
CA ARG A 248 18.11 -8.42 -4.87
C ARG A 248 16.62 -8.08 -4.75
N LEU A 249 16.18 -6.98 -5.36
CA LEU A 249 14.78 -6.55 -5.32
C LEU A 249 13.87 -7.54 -6.05
N SER A 250 14.33 -8.11 -7.16
CA SER A 250 13.66 -9.19 -7.88
C SER A 250 13.51 -10.44 -7.02
N GLN A 251 14.58 -10.86 -6.31
CA GLN A 251 14.50 -11.98 -5.38
C GLN A 251 13.48 -11.72 -4.26
N GLN A 252 13.49 -10.52 -3.67
CA GLN A 252 12.53 -10.16 -2.62
C GLN A 252 11.09 -10.11 -3.15
N LEU A 253 10.86 -9.50 -4.33
CA LEU A 253 9.55 -9.44 -4.96
C LEU A 253 8.98 -10.83 -5.21
N ARG A 254 9.78 -11.72 -5.80
CA ARG A 254 9.39 -13.09 -6.16
C ARG A 254 9.24 -14.01 -4.95
N ALA A 255 9.93 -13.74 -3.85
CA ALA A 255 9.73 -14.45 -2.59
C ALA A 255 8.40 -14.09 -1.88
N GLY A 256 7.71 -13.04 -2.35
CA GLY A 256 6.38 -12.66 -1.89
C GLY A 256 6.36 -11.95 -0.53
N TRP A 257 5.15 -11.60 -0.09
CA TRP A 257 4.92 -10.78 1.10
C TRP A 257 5.44 -11.42 2.39
N ARG A 258 5.38 -12.77 2.50
CA ARG A 258 5.91 -13.53 3.65
C ARG A 258 7.39 -13.26 3.90
N TYR A 259 8.18 -13.09 2.84
CA TYR A 259 9.61 -12.80 2.95
C TYR A 259 9.89 -11.39 3.49
N SER A 260 8.94 -10.47 3.33
CA SER A 260 9.04 -9.09 3.80
C SER A 260 8.55 -8.89 5.25
N LEU A 261 7.95 -9.90 5.88
CA LEU A 261 7.45 -9.81 7.26
C LEU A 261 8.56 -9.55 8.30
N PRO A 262 8.22 -8.98 9.47
CA PRO A 262 9.17 -8.82 10.57
C PRO A 262 9.76 -10.17 11.01
N LYS A 263 11.09 -10.32 10.93
CA LYS A 263 11.78 -11.54 11.36
C LYS A 263 11.63 -11.74 12.88
N HIS A 264 11.29 -12.96 13.29
CA HIS A 264 11.14 -13.40 14.70
C HIS A 264 9.90 -12.89 15.46
N MET A 265 8.95 -12.22 14.81
CA MET A 265 7.67 -11.87 15.44
C MET A 265 6.62 -13.00 15.28
N TYR A 266 6.85 -13.89 14.32
CA TYR A 266 5.99 -15.04 13.99
C TYR A 266 6.83 -16.31 13.90
N THR A 267 7.37 -16.79 15.02
CA THR A 267 7.79 -18.20 15.10
C THR A 267 6.53 -19.05 15.22
N TRP A 268 6.43 -20.08 14.37
CA TRP A 268 5.30 -21.02 14.31
C TRP A 268 4.94 -21.69 15.66
N GLU A 269 5.78 -21.55 16.67
CA GLU A 269 5.61 -22.12 18.01
C GLU A 269 4.64 -21.34 18.92
N ASN A 270 4.24 -20.11 18.58
CA ASN A 270 3.45 -19.26 19.49
C ASN A 270 1.92 -19.38 19.33
N TYR A 271 1.42 -20.28 18.49
CA TYR A 271 -0.03 -20.42 18.20
C TYR A 271 -0.55 -21.87 18.27
N HIS A 272 0.08 -22.72 19.08
CA HIS A 272 -0.42 -24.07 19.41
C HIS A 272 -0.77 -24.19 20.90
#